data_AF-A0A9X8EDN6-F1
#
_entry.id   AF-A0A9X8EDN6-F1
#
_cell.length_a   1.000
_cell.length_b   1.000
_cell.length_c   1.000
_cell.angle_alpha   90.00
_cell.angle_beta   90.00
_cell.angle_gamma   90.00
#
_symmetry.space_group_name_H-M   'P 1'
#
loop_
_entity.id
_entity.type
_entity.pdbx_description
1 polymer ?
#
loop_
_entity_poly.entity_id
_entity_poly.type
_entity_poly.pdbx_seq_one_letter_code
_entity_poly.pdbx_strand_id
1 'polypeptide(L)'
;MTKKTTVISHNGAVYDITMGGWLQHLHSKASDAILEISTDDIQLPGGKIVGAYKAEKKAEYKSKPHTPRSSAKQYLNEYSRRDFGHDWDKFIGLIKDEINRACVRLLITPHPLSTTEQQELLKAASNGHVGAMYWIGTALRNKQNDDCLHWLSMAHNRGHVGACHEMAVHLAAKRNYLDSLRCIIISADGGCDIAYMSIFQISTLTNMFKIQEKSLVESMLKELEEASHASSANYFKGMLMLFSNQRTEGVSILKRFLKEPKKKPPEHDIDEVHGNQIRLVSTFIEGVLLDITSGTALLNSISTRSKQAGFCSFADYDEFVKIIGDKHISG
;
A
#
# COMPACT_ATOMS: atom_id res chain seq x y z
N MET A 1 -15.69 2.87 -10.80
CA MET A 1 -14.68 3.93 -10.62
C MET A 1 -13.39 3.47 -11.26
N THR A 2 -12.78 4.30 -12.11
CA THR A 2 -11.42 4.08 -12.61
C THR A 2 -10.49 4.07 -11.40
N LYS A 3 -9.76 2.97 -11.18
CA LYS A 3 -8.76 2.90 -10.11
C LYS A 3 -7.68 3.94 -10.42
N LYS A 4 -7.41 4.85 -9.49
CA LYS A 4 -6.28 5.78 -9.61
C LYS A 4 -4.99 4.98 -9.44
N THR A 5 -4.00 5.29 -10.26
CA THR A 5 -2.68 4.63 -10.23
C THR A 5 -1.60 5.69 -10.17
N THR A 6 -0.54 5.38 -9.44
CA THR A 6 0.72 6.11 -9.47
C THR A 6 1.84 5.16 -9.85
N VAL A 7 3.03 5.71 -10.06
CA VAL A 7 4.18 4.99 -10.56
C VAL A 7 5.33 5.07 -9.56
N ILE A 8 5.89 3.91 -9.21
CA ILE A 8 7.12 3.79 -8.43
C ILE A 8 8.27 3.46 -9.38
N SER A 9 9.40 4.15 -9.28
CA SER A 9 10.56 3.87 -10.13
C SER A 9 11.81 3.57 -9.30
N HIS A 10 12.46 2.45 -9.59
CA HIS A 10 13.70 2.09 -8.90
C HIS A 10 14.62 1.31 -9.83
N ASN A 11 15.89 1.71 -9.91
CA ASN A 11 16.93 1.04 -10.71
C ASN A 11 16.52 0.75 -12.17
N GLY A 12 15.80 1.69 -12.80
CA GLY A 12 15.32 1.58 -14.18
C GLY A 12 14.06 0.71 -14.35
N ALA A 13 13.59 0.04 -13.30
CA ALA A 13 12.30 -0.63 -13.27
C ALA A 13 11.18 0.31 -12.82
N VAL A 14 9.97 -0.01 -13.24
CA VAL A 14 8.76 0.78 -12.99
C VAL A 14 7.65 -0.14 -12.50
N TYR A 15 6.94 0.28 -11.46
CA TYR A 15 5.86 -0.48 -10.83
C TYR A 15 4.62 0.39 -10.68
N ASP A 16 3.52 -0.01 -11.30
CA ASP A 16 2.23 0.65 -11.13
C ASP A 16 1.62 0.30 -9.77
N ILE A 17 1.12 1.30 -9.06
CA ILE A 17 0.52 1.16 -7.72
C ILE A 17 -0.87 1.77 -7.71
N THR A 18 -1.87 0.95 -7.38
CA THR A 18 -3.25 1.40 -7.20
C THR A 18 -3.42 2.20 -5.90
N MET A 19 -4.22 3.26 -5.93
CA MET A 19 -4.44 4.16 -4.79
C MET A 19 -5.86 4.76 -4.77
N GLY A 20 -6.19 5.45 -3.68
CA GLY A 20 -7.45 6.20 -3.50
C GLY A 20 -8.66 5.36 -3.04
N GLY A 21 -8.56 4.03 -3.09
CA GLY A 21 -9.58 3.09 -2.62
C GLY A 21 -9.19 2.36 -1.33
N TRP A 22 -10.16 1.79 -0.65
CA TRP A 22 -9.86 0.73 0.32
C TRP A 22 -9.32 -0.49 -0.41
N LEU A 23 -8.34 -1.16 0.17
CA LEU A 23 -7.82 -2.40 -0.38
C LEU A 23 -8.86 -3.52 -0.24
N GLN A 24 -8.88 -4.40 -1.24
CA GLN A 24 -9.74 -5.57 -1.23
C GLN A 24 -9.40 -6.42 0.01
N HIS A 25 -10.40 -6.76 0.82
CA HIS A 25 -10.29 -7.59 2.03
C HIS A 25 -9.67 -6.94 3.27
N LEU A 26 -9.49 -5.61 3.30
CA LEU A 26 -9.02 -4.88 4.49
C LEU A 26 -9.76 -5.27 5.78
N HIS A 27 -11.09 -5.42 5.70
CA HIS A 27 -11.95 -5.78 6.84
C HIS A 27 -12.43 -7.24 6.81
N SER A 28 -11.82 -8.08 5.97
CA SER A 28 -12.14 -9.51 5.95
C SER A 28 -11.54 -10.24 7.13
N LYS A 29 -12.05 -11.43 7.44
CA LYS A 29 -11.39 -12.31 8.42
C LYS A 29 -10.03 -12.74 7.88
N ALA A 30 -9.05 -12.86 8.76
CA ALA A 30 -7.71 -13.36 8.38
C ALA A 30 -7.78 -14.75 7.68
N SER A 31 -8.74 -15.59 8.07
CA SER A 31 -9.02 -16.88 7.42
C SER A 31 -9.45 -16.76 5.95
N ASP A 32 -10.06 -15.65 5.57
CA ASP A 32 -10.54 -15.41 4.22
C ASP A 32 -9.43 -14.71 3.41
N ALA A 33 -8.74 -13.74 4.03
CA ALA A 33 -7.61 -13.05 3.42
C ALA A 33 -6.46 -13.99 3.02
N ILE A 34 -6.17 -15.01 3.84
CA ILE A 34 -5.10 -15.98 3.54
C ILE A 34 -5.41 -16.84 2.31
N LEU A 35 -6.69 -16.99 1.95
CA LEU A 35 -7.15 -17.78 0.81
C LEU A 35 -7.31 -16.94 -0.47
N GLU A 36 -6.99 -15.63 -0.42
CA GLU A 36 -7.26 -14.73 -1.53
C GLU A 36 -6.38 -15.06 -2.75
N ILE A 37 -7.07 -15.27 -3.86
CA ILE A 37 -6.47 -15.51 -5.18
C ILE A 37 -7.10 -14.53 -6.18
N SER A 38 -6.24 -13.68 -6.74
CA SER A 38 -6.58 -12.82 -7.86
C SER A 38 -6.89 -13.67 -9.09
N THR A 39 -8.19 -13.82 -9.35
CA THR A 39 -8.71 -14.76 -10.34
C THR A 39 -8.17 -14.50 -11.74
N ASP A 40 -7.97 -13.24 -12.12
CA ASP A 40 -7.56 -12.88 -13.47
C ASP A 40 -6.10 -13.27 -13.78
N ASP A 41 -5.28 -13.55 -12.76
CA ASP A 41 -3.87 -13.96 -12.91
C ASP A 41 -3.67 -15.48 -12.97
N ILE A 42 -4.72 -16.26 -12.68
CA ILE A 42 -4.65 -17.72 -12.75
C ILE A 42 -4.26 -18.12 -14.17
N GLN A 43 -3.24 -18.97 -14.29
CA GLN A 43 -2.82 -19.55 -15.56
C GLN A 43 -3.72 -20.75 -15.89
N LEU A 44 -4.32 -20.73 -17.07
CA LEU A 44 -5.14 -21.83 -17.58
C LEU A 44 -4.27 -22.89 -18.28
N PRO A 45 -4.77 -24.13 -18.42
CA PRO A 45 -4.18 -25.10 -19.32
C PRO A 45 -4.00 -24.50 -20.73
N GLY A 46 -2.79 -24.53 -21.27
CA GLY A 46 -2.44 -23.86 -22.54
C GLY A 46 -1.79 -22.48 -22.38
N GLY A 47 -1.49 -22.03 -21.15
CA GLY A 47 -0.61 -20.88 -20.86
C GLY A 47 -1.29 -19.51 -20.91
N LYS A 48 -2.58 -19.43 -21.23
CA LYS A 48 -3.35 -18.18 -21.19
C LYS A 48 -3.80 -17.86 -19.77
N ILE A 49 -3.73 -16.60 -19.35
CA ILE A 49 -4.31 -16.19 -18.06
C ILE A 49 -5.82 -16.03 -18.15
N VAL A 50 -6.51 -16.26 -17.02
CA VAL A 50 -7.96 -16.15 -16.90
C VAL A 50 -8.50 -14.79 -17.38
N GLY A 51 -7.84 -13.68 -17.02
CA GLY A 51 -8.27 -12.35 -17.43
C GLY A 51 -8.34 -12.20 -18.96
N ALA A 52 -7.31 -12.71 -19.65
CA ALA A 52 -7.24 -12.70 -21.11
C ALA A 52 -8.32 -13.60 -21.73
N TYR A 53 -8.53 -14.80 -21.19
CA TYR A 53 -9.57 -15.72 -21.67
C TYR A 53 -10.98 -15.09 -21.53
N LYS A 54 -11.29 -14.50 -20.38
CA LYS A 54 -12.56 -13.78 -20.17
C LYS A 54 -12.75 -12.62 -21.13
N ALA A 55 -11.69 -11.82 -21.37
CA ALA A 55 -11.74 -10.69 -22.28
C ALA A 55 -12.02 -11.12 -23.72
N GLU A 56 -11.34 -12.18 -24.19
CA GLU A 56 -11.54 -12.78 -25.50
C GLU A 56 -12.99 -13.27 -25.67
N LYS A 57 -13.49 -14.10 -24.75
CA LYS A 57 -14.86 -14.63 -24.85
C LYS A 57 -15.92 -13.53 -24.78
N LYS A 58 -15.66 -12.45 -24.03
CA LYS A 58 -16.52 -11.26 -24.01
C LYS A 58 -16.50 -10.53 -25.36
N ALA A 59 -15.36 -10.43 -26.02
CA ALA A 59 -15.23 -9.80 -27.35
C ALA A 59 -15.94 -10.63 -28.42
N GLU A 60 -15.73 -11.96 -28.43
CA GLU A 60 -16.44 -12.89 -29.33
C GLU A 60 -17.95 -12.77 -29.18
N TYR A 61 -18.46 -12.80 -27.95
CA TYR A 61 -19.89 -12.65 -27.67
C TYR A 61 -20.45 -11.35 -28.25
N LYS A 62 -19.74 -10.22 -28.07
CA LYS A 62 -20.15 -8.91 -28.60
C LYS A 62 -20.16 -8.84 -30.14
N SER A 63 -19.36 -9.67 -30.81
CA SER A 63 -19.28 -9.68 -32.28
C SER A 63 -20.42 -10.47 -32.96
N LYS A 64 -21.21 -11.25 -32.20
CA LYS A 64 -22.32 -12.06 -32.73
C LYS A 64 -23.62 -11.26 -32.78
N PRO A 65 -24.54 -11.54 -33.73
CA PRO A 65 -25.88 -10.98 -33.72
C PRO A 65 -26.57 -11.27 -32.39
N HIS A 66 -27.15 -10.24 -31.76
CA HIS A 66 -27.80 -10.40 -30.46
C HIS A 66 -28.95 -11.41 -30.55
N THR A 67 -28.76 -12.56 -29.88
CA THR A 67 -29.84 -13.52 -29.64
C THR A 67 -30.49 -13.17 -28.30
N PRO A 68 -31.81 -12.95 -28.23
CA PRO A 68 -32.48 -12.43 -27.03
C PRO A 68 -32.41 -13.33 -25.78
N ARG A 69 -31.84 -14.54 -25.88
CA ARG A 69 -31.78 -15.54 -24.80
C ARG A 69 -30.36 -15.88 -24.32
N SER A 70 -29.30 -15.26 -24.86
CA SER A 70 -27.92 -15.55 -24.44
C SER A 70 -27.30 -14.37 -23.70
N SER A 71 -26.56 -14.66 -22.63
CA SER A 71 -25.74 -13.69 -21.90
C SER A 71 -24.25 -14.00 -22.08
N ALA A 72 -23.39 -12.99 -21.90
CA ALA A 72 -21.94 -13.17 -21.92
C ALA A 72 -21.46 -14.23 -20.91
N LYS A 73 -22.15 -14.37 -19.77
CA LYS A 73 -21.86 -15.39 -18.76
C LYS A 73 -22.22 -16.80 -19.24
N GLN A 74 -23.38 -16.98 -19.88
CA GLN A 74 -23.76 -18.26 -20.47
C GLN A 74 -22.80 -18.67 -21.59
N TYR A 75 -22.39 -17.71 -22.43
CA TYR A 75 -21.38 -17.93 -23.46
C TYR A 75 -20.04 -18.40 -22.87
N LEU A 76 -19.57 -17.74 -21.80
CA LEU A 76 -18.36 -18.15 -21.08
C LEU A 76 -18.47 -19.56 -20.50
N ASN A 77 -19.62 -19.91 -19.91
CA ASN A 77 -19.88 -21.23 -19.35
C ASN A 77 -19.87 -22.33 -20.43
N GLU A 78 -20.50 -22.09 -21.58
CA GLU A 78 -20.53 -23.03 -22.70
C GLU A 78 -19.11 -23.38 -23.18
N TYR A 79 -18.29 -22.35 -23.42
CA TYR A 79 -16.90 -22.55 -23.85
C TYR A 79 -16.05 -23.17 -22.75
N SER A 80 -16.25 -22.78 -21.50
CA SER A 80 -15.58 -23.41 -20.35
C SER A 80 -15.87 -24.91 -20.25
N ARG A 81 -17.12 -25.34 -20.49
CA ARG A 81 -17.47 -26.76 -20.49
C ARG A 81 -16.77 -27.52 -21.61
N ARG A 82 -16.69 -26.91 -22.80
CA ARG A 82 -16.02 -27.52 -23.95
C ARG A 82 -14.51 -27.61 -23.74
N ASP A 83 -13.90 -26.53 -23.27
CA ASP A 83 -12.44 -26.40 -23.20
C ASP A 83 -11.88 -27.06 -21.92
N PHE A 84 -12.65 -27.10 -20.82
CA PHE A 84 -12.19 -27.54 -19.49
C PHE A 84 -13.12 -28.56 -18.79
N GLY A 85 -14.21 -28.99 -19.42
CA GLY A 85 -15.14 -29.99 -18.86
C GLY A 85 -16.08 -29.49 -17.76
N HIS A 86 -16.03 -28.20 -17.40
CA HIS A 86 -16.80 -27.62 -16.30
C HIS A 86 -17.35 -26.23 -16.62
N ASP A 87 -18.44 -25.86 -15.95
CA ASP A 87 -18.87 -24.46 -15.87
C ASP A 87 -17.77 -23.57 -15.30
N TRP A 88 -17.74 -22.32 -15.76
CA TRP A 88 -16.64 -21.40 -15.48
C TRP A 88 -16.36 -21.25 -13.97
N ASP A 89 -17.39 -21.00 -13.16
CA ASP A 89 -17.18 -20.77 -11.73
C ASP A 89 -16.73 -22.04 -11.00
N LYS A 90 -17.25 -23.21 -11.43
CA LYS A 90 -16.83 -24.51 -10.89
C LYS A 90 -15.38 -24.79 -11.25
N PHE A 91 -14.99 -24.55 -12.50
CA PHE A 91 -13.61 -24.74 -12.96
C PHE A 91 -12.62 -23.86 -12.20
N ILE A 92 -12.93 -22.56 -12.08
CA ILE A 92 -12.11 -21.61 -11.31
C ILE A 92 -12.05 -22.00 -9.83
N GLY A 93 -13.16 -22.44 -9.24
CA GLY A 93 -13.19 -22.94 -7.86
C GLY A 93 -12.21 -24.10 -7.65
N LEU A 94 -12.23 -25.10 -8.54
CA LEU A 94 -11.32 -26.24 -8.46
C LEU A 94 -9.83 -25.83 -8.51
N ILE A 95 -9.48 -24.88 -9.39
CA ILE A 95 -8.11 -24.36 -9.48
C ILE A 95 -7.71 -23.62 -8.21
N LYS A 96 -8.59 -22.75 -7.69
CA LYS A 96 -8.33 -22.03 -6.44
C LYS A 96 -8.11 -22.97 -5.26
N ASP A 97 -8.93 -24.02 -5.16
CA ASP A 97 -8.78 -25.02 -4.11
C ASP A 97 -7.44 -25.76 -4.23
N GLU A 98 -6.98 -26.06 -5.44
CA GLU A 98 -5.66 -26.68 -5.66
C GLU A 98 -4.51 -25.76 -5.23
N ILE A 99 -4.55 -24.49 -5.66
CA ILE A 99 -3.57 -23.48 -5.29
C ILE A 99 -3.50 -23.32 -3.76
N ASN A 100 -4.66 -23.17 -3.10
CA ASN A 100 -4.73 -22.98 -1.66
C ASN A 100 -4.24 -24.22 -0.89
N ARG A 101 -4.60 -25.44 -1.33
CA ARG A 101 -4.10 -26.69 -0.72
C ARG A 101 -2.58 -26.79 -0.76
N ALA A 102 -1.95 -26.36 -1.85
CA ALA A 102 -0.50 -26.40 -2.00
C ALA A 102 0.22 -25.32 -1.17
N CYS A 103 -0.38 -24.12 -1.09
CA CYS A 103 0.29 -22.90 -0.61
C CYS A 103 0.07 -22.60 0.88
N VAL A 104 -1.18 -22.68 1.38
CA VAL A 104 -1.57 -22.05 2.66
C VAL A 104 -0.74 -22.57 3.83
N ARG A 105 -0.46 -23.88 3.88
CA ARG A 105 0.36 -24.48 4.94
C ARG A 105 1.78 -23.90 4.97
N LEU A 106 2.35 -23.55 3.81
CA LEU A 106 3.71 -23.04 3.68
C LEU A 106 3.83 -21.60 4.20
N LEU A 107 2.75 -20.83 4.12
CA LEU A 107 2.72 -19.44 4.63
C LEU A 107 2.80 -19.35 6.16
N ILE A 108 2.37 -20.41 6.86
CA ILE A 108 2.30 -20.45 8.33
C ILE A 108 3.33 -21.42 8.94
N THR A 109 4.21 -21.98 8.12
CA THR A 109 5.20 -22.97 8.56
C THR A 109 6.30 -22.30 9.39
N PRO A 110 6.64 -22.82 10.59
CA PRO A 110 7.62 -22.20 11.48
C PRO A 110 9.08 -22.48 11.10
N HIS A 111 9.34 -23.30 10.07
CA HIS A 111 10.68 -23.63 9.60
C HIS A 111 11.01 -22.94 8.27
N PRO A 112 12.30 -22.77 7.94
CA PRO A 112 12.71 -22.36 6.61
C PRO A 112 12.20 -23.33 5.54
N LEU A 113 11.70 -22.79 4.43
CA LEU A 113 11.17 -23.59 3.32
C LEU A 113 12.30 -24.21 2.49
N SER A 114 12.15 -25.48 2.14
CA SER A 114 12.99 -26.18 1.16
C SER A 114 12.85 -25.57 -0.25
N THR A 115 13.77 -25.89 -1.15
CA THR A 115 13.70 -25.43 -2.56
C THR A 115 12.39 -25.82 -3.24
N THR A 116 11.90 -27.04 -3.00
CA THR A 116 10.62 -27.51 -3.55
C THR A 116 9.44 -26.72 -3.00
N GLU A 117 9.42 -26.43 -1.70
CA GLU A 117 8.36 -25.62 -1.08
C GLU A 117 8.38 -24.17 -1.58
N GLN A 118 9.58 -23.61 -1.80
CA GLN A 118 9.72 -22.29 -2.42
C GLN A 118 9.19 -22.28 -3.87
N GLN A 119 9.40 -23.36 -4.63
CA GLN A 119 8.84 -23.50 -5.98
C GLN A 119 7.30 -23.58 -5.97
N GLU A 120 6.71 -24.28 -5.00
CA GLU A 120 5.24 -24.33 -4.83
C GLU A 120 4.67 -22.95 -4.46
N LEU A 121 5.32 -22.22 -3.56
CA LEU A 121 4.93 -20.83 -3.26
C LEU A 121 5.04 -19.93 -4.50
N LEU A 122 6.12 -20.05 -5.27
CA LEU A 122 6.31 -19.29 -6.50
C LEU A 122 5.21 -19.60 -7.52
N LYS A 123 4.84 -20.87 -7.66
CA LYS A 123 3.75 -21.32 -8.53
C LYS A 123 2.41 -20.73 -8.07
N ALA A 124 2.12 -20.76 -6.77
CA ALA A 124 0.91 -20.17 -6.20
C ALA A 124 0.84 -18.65 -6.43
N ALA A 125 1.95 -17.94 -6.17
CA ALA A 125 2.05 -16.51 -6.42
C ALA A 125 1.86 -16.17 -7.90
N SER A 126 2.46 -16.95 -8.79
CA SER A 126 2.30 -16.80 -10.25
C SER A 126 0.88 -17.08 -10.75
N ASN A 127 0.05 -17.74 -9.94
CA ASN A 127 -1.36 -18.01 -10.18
C ASN A 127 -2.30 -17.11 -9.35
N GLY A 128 -1.81 -15.97 -8.88
CA GLY A 128 -2.64 -14.94 -8.25
C GLY A 128 -2.78 -15.05 -6.74
N HIS A 129 -2.15 -16.02 -6.06
CA HIS A 129 -2.26 -16.13 -4.59
C HIS A 129 -1.57 -14.93 -3.91
N VAL A 130 -2.37 -14.10 -3.24
CA VAL A 130 -1.94 -12.79 -2.74
C VAL A 130 -0.98 -12.91 -1.55
N GLY A 131 -1.29 -13.80 -0.60
CA GLY A 131 -0.40 -14.11 0.53
C GLY A 131 0.98 -14.65 0.09
N ALA A 132 1.03 -15.49 -0.95
CA ALA A 132 2.29 -16.00 -1.50
C ALA A 132 3.14 -14.89 -2.14
N MET A 133 2.53 -13.97 -2.90
CA MET A 133 3.22 -12.81 -3.45
C MET A 133 3.84 -11.96 -2.33
N TYR A 134 3.08 -11.67 -1.28
CA TYR A 134 3.59 -10.91 -0.13
C TYR A 134 4.73 -11.62 0.59
N TRP A 135 4.60 -12.93 0.83
CA TRP A 135 5.63 -13.73 1.48
C TRP A 135 6.94 -13.73 0.67
N ILE A 136 6.86 -13.94 -0.65
CA ILE A 136 8.04 -13.91 -1.52
C ILE A 136 8.67 -12.51 -1.52
N GLY A 137 7.84 -11.47 -1.65
CA GLY A 137 8.29 -10.08 -1.63
C GLY A 137 9.04 -9.72 -0.35
N THR A 138 8.48 -10.06 0.81
CA THR A 138 9.12 -9.80 2.12
C THR A 138 10.41 -10.62 2.29
N ALA A 139 10.43 -11.88 1.86
CA ALA A 139 11.64 -12.71 1.91
C ALA A 139 12.78 -12.15 1.05
N LEU A 140 12.47 -11.61 -0.14
CA LEU A 140 13.44 -10.95 -1.02
C LEU A 140 13.92 -9.61 -0.43
N ARG A 141 13.00 -8.83 0.14
CA ARG A 141 13.32 -7.55 0.80
C ARG A 141 14.26 -7.74 1.98
N ASN A 142 14.08 -8.79 2.77
CA ASN A 142 14.99 -9.13 3.88
C ASN A 142 16.41 -9.47 3.39
N LYS A 143 16.55 -9.93 2.14
CA LYS A 143 17.83 -10.15 1.45
C LYS A 143 18.31 -8.93 0.66
N GLN A 144 17.62 -7.79 0.77
CA GLN A 144 17.86 -6.56 0.02
C GLN A 144 17.85 -6.74 -1.51
N ASN A 145 17.10 -7.72 -2.02
CA ASN A 145 16.90 -7.94 -3.45
C ASN A 145 15.73 -7.08 -3.97
N ASP A 146 15.99 -6.28 -5.00
CA ASP A 146 15.02 -5.37 -5.64
C ASP A 146 13.85 -6.09 -6.33
N ASP A 147 13.99 -7.38 -6.64
CA ASP A 147 12.89 -8.24 -7.11
C ASP A 147 11.71 -8.27 -6.12
N CYS A 148 11.93 -7.88 -4.85
CA CYS A 148 10.84 -7.71 -3.90
C CYS A 148 9.77 -6.72 -4.39
N LEU A 149 10.15 -5.66 -5.10
CA LEU A 149 9.24 -4.61 -5.55
C LEU A 149 8.23 -5.15 -6.57
N HIS A 150 8.64 -6.11 -7.39
CA HIS A 150 7.72 -6.79 -8.32
C HIS A 150 6.63 -7.54 -7.56
N TRP A 151 7.00 -8.40 -6.61
CA TRP A 151 6.04 -9.20 -5.86
C TRP A 151 5.17 -8.37 -4.92
N LEU A 152 5.75 -7.38 -4.25
CA LEU A 152 5.02 -6.50 -3.33
C LEU A 152 4.05 -5.57 -4.07
N SER A 153 4.43 -5.02 -5.23
CA SER A 153 3.51 -4.21 -6.04
C SER A 153 2.33 -5.05 -6.53
N MET A 154 2.59 -6.29 -6.96
CA MET A 154 1.54 -7.21 -7.34
C MET A 154 0.59 -7.52 -6.16
N ALA A 155 1.13 -7.84 -4.99
CA ALA A 155 0.36 -8.14 -3.79
C ALA A 155 -0.52 -6.95 -3.37
N HIS A 156 0.05 -5.73 -3.35
CA HIS A 156 -0.69 -4.50 -3.05
C HIS A 156 -1.86 -4.29 -4.00
N ASN A 157 -1.61 -4.37 -5.32
CA ASN A 157 -2.64 -4.16 -6.34
C ASN A 157 -3.76 -5.21 -6.30
N ARG A 158 -3.54 -6.31 -5.60
CA ARG A 158 -4.50 -7.41 -5.39
C ARG A 158 -5.09 -7.42 -3.97
N GLY A 159 -4.82 -6.39 -3.17
CA GLY A 159 -5.49 -6.16 -1.88
C GLY A 159 -4.63 -6.41 -0.65
N HIS A 160 -3.35 -6.78 -0.76
CA HIS A 160 -2.54 -7.02 0.41
C HIS A 160 -2.19 -5.72 1.16
N VAL A 161 -2.78 -5.52 2.33
CA VAL A 161 -2.72 -4.28 3.11
C VAL A 161 -1.30 -3.86 3.50
N GLY A 162 -0.45 -4.82 3.87
CA GLY A 162 0.93 -4.55 4.27
C GLY A 162 1.92 -4.40 3.12
N ALA A 163 1.58 -4.73 1.87
CA ALA A 163 2.62 -4.90 0.84
C ALA A 163 3.30 -3.58 0.45
N CYS A 164 2.56 -2.49 0.37
CA CYS A 164 3.12 -1.18 0.04
C CYS A 164 3.97 -0.59 1.18
N HIS A 165 3.65 -0.90 2.45
CA HIS A 165 4.52 -0.59 3.59
C HIS A 165 5.90 -1.25 3.42
N GLU A 166 5.93 -2.51 3.00
CA GLU A 166 7.19 -3.23 2.83
C GLU A 166 8.03 -2.71 1.67
N MET A 167 7.38 -2.21 0.61
CA MET A 167 8.04 -1.45 -0.45
C MET A 167 8.68 -0.17 0.10
N ALA A 168 7.94 0.59 0.93
CA ALA A 168 8.44 1.82 1.52
C ALA A 168 9.73 1.60 2.32
N VAL A 169 9.75 0.54 3.15
CA VAL A 169 10.94 0.15 3.94
C VAL A 169 12.12 -0.21 3.03
N HIS A 170 11.91 -1.01 1.98
CA HIS A 170 12.98 -1.35 1.02
C HIS A 170 13.56 -0.11 0.34
N LEU A 171 12.68 0.75 -0.17
CA LEU A 171 13.06 1.96 -0.90
C LEU A 171 13.81 2.95 -0.01
N ALA A 172 13.43 3.09 1.26
CA ALA A 172 14.18 3.90 2.23
C ALA A 172 15.61 3.36 2.44
N ALA A 173 15.76 2.03 2.58
CA ALA A 173 17.08 1.40 2.73
C ALA A 173 17.96 1.61 1.48
N LYS A 174 17.36 1.67 0.30
CA LYS A 174 18.02 2.00 -0.98
C LYS A 174 18.15 3.50 -1.23
N ARG A 175 17.79 4.35 -0.27
CA ARG A 175 17.81 5.82 -0.35
C ARG A 175 16.90 6.40 -1.46
N ASN A 176 15.94 5.63 -1.96
CA ASN A 176 14.86 6.14 -2.79
C ASN A 176 13.76 6.73 -1.90
N TYR A 177 14.05 7.91 -1.33
CA TYR A 177 13.20 8.53 -0.32
C TYR A 177 11.86 9.05 -0.87
N LEU A 178 11.82 9.49 -2.14
CA LEU A 178 10.59 9.98 -2.75
C LEU A 178 9.55 8.87 -2.90
N ASP A 179 9.94 7.75 -3.51
CA ASP A 179 9.02 6.63 -3.67
C ASP A 179 8.78 5.86 -2.38
N SER A 180 9.73 5.87 -1.44
CA SER A 180 9.49 5.39 -0.08
C SER A 180 8.37 6.17 0.60
N LEU A 181 8.42 7.51 0.54
CA LEU A 181 7.39 8.38 1.09
C LEU A 181 6.03 8.19 0.39
N ARG A 182 6.05 8.04 -0.93
CA ARG A 182 4.84 7.73 -1.72
C ARG A 182 4.21 6.41 -1.26
N CYS A 183 5.00 5.35 -1.14
CA CYS A 183 4.53 4.03 -0.70
C CYS A 183 3.96 4.03 0.72
N ILE A 184 4.61 4.70 1.68
CA ILE A 184 4.11 4.71 3.07
C ILE A 184 2.77 5.46 3.19
N ILE A 185 2.60 6.57 2.46
CA ILE A 185 1.32 7.31 2.40
C ILE A 185 0.23 6.45 1.77
N ILE A 186 0.50 5.81 0.63
CA ILE A 186 -0.47 4.92 -0.03
C ILE A 186 -0.87 3.76 0.87
N SER A 187 0.08 3.18 1.60
CA SER A 187 -0.20 2.08 2.54
C SER A 187 -1.07 2.56 3.72
N ALA A 188 -0.76 3.72 4.29
CA ALA A 188 -1.55 4.32 5.36
C ALA A 188 -2.98 4.65 4.91
N ASP A 189 -3.13 5.32 3.77
CA ASP A 189 -4.43 5.70 3.18
C ASP A 189 -5.24 4.47 2.72
N GLY A 190 -4.55 3.37 2.42
CA GLY A 190 -5.13 2.06 2.08
C GLY A 190 -5.61 1.25 3.28
N GLY A 191 -5.33 1.71 4.52
CA GLY A 191 -5.80 1.08 5.76
C GLY A 191 -4.75 0.27 6.53
N CYS A 192 -3.48 0.33 6.15
CA CYS A 192 -2.43 -0.33 6.93
C CYS A 192 -2.15 0.44 8.21
N ASP A 193 -2.54 -0.13 9.36
CA ASP A 193 -2.38 0.48 10.67
C ASP A 193 -0.92 0.77 11.02
N ILE A 194 -0.02 -0.17 10.74
CA ILE A 194 1.41 0.02 10.99
C ILE A 194 1.94 1.17 10.13
N ALA A 195 1.60 1.21 8.85
CA ALA A 195 2.01 2.31 7.98
C ALA A 195 1.45 3.65 8.47
N TYR A 196 0.17 3.69 8.87
CA TYR A 196 -0.46 4.88 9.40
C TYR A 196 0.20 5.36 10.69
N MET A 197 0.67 4.49 11.58
CA MET A 197 1.44 4.93 12.73
C MET A 197 2.87 5.38 12.35
N SER A 198 3.47 4.73 11.35
CA SER A 198 4.82 5.04 10.88
C SER A 198 4.96 6.39 10.18
N ILE A 199 3.90 6.95 9.57
CA ILE A 199 4.02 8.27 8.93
C ILE A 199 4.38 9.39 9.91
N PHE A 200 4.04 9.23 11.20
CA PHE A 200 4.29 10.22 12.25
C PHE A 200 5.67 10.04 12.93
N GLN A 201 6.42 9.00 12.55
CA GLN A 201 7.76 8.77 13.07
C GLN A 201 8.74 9.82 12.56
N ILE A 202 9.68 10.22 13.42
CA ILE A 202 10.72 11.19 13.06
C ILE A 202 11.54 10.68 11.87
N SER A 203 11.86 9.39 11.82
CA SER A 203 12.58 8.78 10.70
C SER A 203 11.88 8.98 9.34
N THR A 204 10.55 8.94 9.30
CA THR A 204 9.78 9.19 8.07
C THR A 204 9.86 10.66 7.65
N LEU A 205 9.75 11.59 8.59
CA LEU A 205 10.00 13.02 8.32
C LEU A 205 11.44 13.24 7.83
N THR A 206 12.42 12.65 8.50
CA THR A 206 13.83 12.69 8.11
C THR A 206 14.02 12.25 6.66
N ASN A 207 13.42 11.13 6.25
CA ASN A 207 13.47 10.66 4.87
C ASN A 207 12.87 11.66 3.88
N MET A 208 11.72 12.28 4.21
CA MET A 208 11.14 13.35 3.38
C MET A 208 12.13 14.51 3.19
N PHE A 209 12.82 14.92 4.26
CA PHE A 209 13.78 16.03 4.18
C PHE A 209 15.12 15.66 3.54
N LYS A 210 15.46 14.37 3.39
CA LYS A 210 16.60 13.92 2.57
C LYS A 210 16.34 14.04 1.06
N ILE A 211 15.10 14.28 0.64
CA ILE A 211 14.78 14.55 -0.77
C ILE A 211 15.34 15.93 -1.15
N GLN A 212 16.15 15.97 -2.20
CA GLN A 212 16.84 17.19 -2.63
C GLN A 212 15.88 18.17 -3.31
N GLU A 213 15.05 17.68 -4.24
CA GLU A 213 14.14 18.50 -5.01
C GLU A 213 12.78 18.67 -4.31
N LYS A 214 12.57 19.83 -3.70
CA LYS A 214 11.30 20.17 -3.01
C LYS A 214 10.08 20.07 -3.94
N SER A 215 10.21 20.48 -5.20
CA SER A 215 9.13 20.43 -6.20
C SER A 215 8.63 19.01 -6.47
N LEU A 216 9.50 18.00 -6.44
CA LEU A 216 9.10 16.60 -6.59
C LEU A 216 8.23 16.14 -5.41
N VAL A 217 8.60 16.54 -4.19
CA VAL A 217 7.80 16.26 -2.99
C VAL A 217 6.44 16.91 -3.09
N GLU A 218 6.37 18.20 -3.44
CA GLU A 218 5.11 18.93 -3.58
C GLU A 218 4.19 18.32 -4.65
N SER A 219 4.76 17.97 -5.81
CA SER A 219 4.01 17.32 -6.90
C SER A 219 3.45 15.96 -6.48
N MET A 220 4.26 15.14 -5.82
CA MET A 220 3.84 13.82 -5.32
C MET A 220 2.77 13.95 -4.24
N LEU A 221 2.93 14.86 -3.27
CA LEU A 221 1.92 15.07 -2.23
C LEU A 221 0.59 15.57 -2.81
N LYS A 222 0.63 16.43 -3.84
CA LYS A 222 -0.57 16.90 -4.54
C LYS A 222 -1.28 15.76 -5.27
N GLU A 223 -0.53 14.91 -5.97
CA GLU A 223 -1.06 13.71 -6.63
C GLU A 223 -1.83 12.81 -5.65
N LEU A 224 -1.28 12.60 -4.44
CA LEU A 224 -1.90 11.77 -3.41
C LEU A 224 -3.09 12.46 -2.71
N GLU A 225 -3.02 13.77 -2.45
CA GLU A 225 -4.14 14.58 -1.94
C GLU A 225 -5.34 14.50 -2.88
N GLU A 226 -5.11 14.59 -4.19
CA GLU A 226 -6.16 14.46 -5.20
C GLU A 226 -6.74 13.04 -5.26
N ALA A 227 -6.01 12.02 -4.81
CA ALA A 227 -6.45 10.64 -4.83
C ALA A 227 -7.44 10.28 -3.70
N SER A 228 -7.35 10.92 -2.53
CA SER A 228 -8.17 10.64 -1.36
C SER A 228 -8.48 11.89 -0.53
N HIS A 229 -9.74 12.10 -0.17
CA HIS A 229 -10.19 13.24 0.65
C HIS A 229 -9.54 13.27 2.05
N ALA A 230 -9.26 12.10 2.62
CA ALA A 230 -8.61 11.93 3.92
C ALA A 230 -7.15 11.49 3.79
N SER A 231 -6.43 12.01 2.78
CA SER A 231 -5.05 11.57 2.53
C SER A 231 -4.09 12.06 3.60
N SER A 232 -3.24 11.14 4.06
CA SER A 232 -2.08 11.39 4.92
C SER A 232 -1.04 12.31 4.27
N ALA A 233 -1.11 12.54 2.96
CA ALA A 233 -0.29 13.55 2.28
C ALA A 233 -0.45 14.95 2.87
N ASN A 234 -1.64 15.28 3.42
CA ASN A 234 -1.89 16.57 4.07
C ASN A 234 -1.02 16.78 5.33
N TYR A 235 -0.71 15.73 6.08
CA TYR A 235 0.20 15.81 7.22
C TYR A 235 1.60 16.24 6.76
N PHE A 236 2.16 15.55 5.77
CA PHE A 236 3.48 15.86 5.21
C PHE A 236 3.53 17.24 4.57
N LYS A 237 2.48 17.63 3.85
CA LYS A 237 2.36 18.98 3.26
C LYS A 237 2.37 20.04 4.36
N GLY A 238 1.61 19.86 5.43
CA GLY A 238 1.61 20.76 6.59
C GLY A 238 2.99 20.89 7.22
N MET A 239 3.68 19.77 7.46
CA MET A 239 5.05 19.76 7.98
C MET A 239 6.04 20.45 7.03
N LEU A 240 5.97 20.17 5.73
CA LEU A 240 6.82 20.81 4.72
C LEU A 240 6.67 22.35 4.73
N MET A 241 5.44 22.85 4.86
CA MET A 241 5.18 24.29 4.96
C MET A 241 5.76 24.89 6.25
N LEU A 242 5.59 24.21 7.39
CA LEU A 242 6.14 24.66 8.68
C LEU A 242 7.67 24.76 8.64
N PHE A 243 8.37 23.76 8.08
CA PHE A 243 9.82 23.78 7.92
C PHE A 243 10.31 24.73 6.82
N SER A 244 9.45 25.12 5.89
CA SER A 244 9.73 26.15 4.86
C SER A 244 9.47 27.59 5.36
N ASN A 245 9.33 27.79 6.67
CA ASN A 245 8.97 29.07 7.30
C ASN A 245 7.60 29.65 6.87
N GLN A 246 6.72 28.82 6.29
CA GLN A 246 5.35 29.19 5.92
C GLN A 246 4.38 28.79 7.03
N ARG A 247 4.61 29.37 8.22
CA ARG A 247 3.95 28.95 9.47
C ARG A 247 2.42 28.96 9.39
N THR A 248 1.83 30.05 8.91
CA THR A 248 0.37 30.21 8.84
C THR A 248 -0.29 29.15 7.95
N GLU A 249 0.33 28.87 6.80
CA GLU A 249 -0.17 27.87 5.86
C GLU A 249 -0.04 26.46 6.43
N GLY A 250 1.14 26.12 6.99
CA GLY A 250 1.36 24.81 7.63
C GLY A 250 0.40 24.54 8.79
N VAL A 251 0.16 25.52 9.66
CA VAL A 251 -0.83 25.43 10.75
C VAL A 251 -2.23 25.20 10.18
N SER A 252 -2.62 25.94 9.14
CA SER A 252 -3.94 25.80 8.51
C SER A 252 -4.17 24.40 7.93
N ILE A 253 -3.17 23.87 7.23
CA ILE A 253 -3.21 22.53 6.64
C ILE A 253 -3.33 21.46 7.72
N LEU A 254 -2.53 21.53 8.79
CA LEU A 254 -2.59 20.56 9.88
C LEU A 254 -3.92 20.62 10.65
N LYS A 255 -4.49 21.81 10.86
CA LYS A 255 -5.85 21.95 11.44
C LYS A 255 -6.92 21.34 10.54
N ARG A 256 -6.78 21.44 9.21
CA ARG A 256 -7.68 20.80 8.27
C ARG A 256 -7.54 19.27 8.31
N PHE A 257 -6.31 18.77 8.35
CA PHE A 257 -6.02 17.34 8.51
C PHE A 257 -6.65 16.76 9.78
N LEU A 258 -6.59 17.47 10.91
CA LEU A 258 -7.20 17.04 12.17
C LEU A 258 -8.72 16.82 12.13
N LYS A 259 -9.43 17.39 11.15
CA LYS A 259 -10.87 17.13 10.99
C LYS A 259 -11.15 15.71 10.52
N GLU A 260 -10.23 15.13 9.75
CA GLU A 260 -10.33 13.79 9.21
C GLU A 260 -8.92 13.18 9.05
N PRO A 261 -8.25 12.85 10.17
CA PRO A 261 -6.83 12.48 10.16
C PRO A 261 -6.59 11.08 9.59
N LYS A 262 -7.62 10.24 9.58
CA LYS A 262 -7.61 8.89 9.00
C LYS A 262 -8.91 8.68 8.24
N LYS A 263 -8.82 8.05 7.07
CA LYS A 263 -9.99 7.65 6.29
C LYS A 263 -10.93 6.78 7.13
N LYS A 264 -12.21 7.16 7.20
CA LYS A 264 -13.22 6.44 7.99
C LYS A 264 -13.64 5.13 7.30
N PRO A 265 -13.48 3.95 7.93
CA PRO A 265 -13.97 2.68 7.39
C PRO A 265 -15.51 2.60 7.48
N PRO A 266 -16.15 1.57 6.88
CA PRO A 266 -17.57 1.32 7.10
C PRO A 266 -17.93 1.26 8.59
N GLU A 267 -19.12 1.71 8.98
CA GLU A 267 -19.47 1.89 10.40
C GLU A 267 -19.37 0.61 11.24
N HIS A 268 -19.62 -0.54 10.61
CA HIS A 268 -19.51 -1.85 11.25
C HIS A 268 -18.07 -2.35 11.42
N ASP A 269 -17.10 -1.71 10.75
CA ASP A 269 -15.68 -2.02 10.78
C ASP A 269 -14.89 -1.04 11.67
N ILE A 270 -15.55 -0.08 12.31
CA ILE A 270 -14.91 0.84 13.26
C ILE A 270 -14.71 0.10 14.58
N ASP A 271 -13.44 -0.16 14.91
CA ASP A 271 -13.05 -0.80 16.16
C ASP A 271 -12.33 0.17 17.12
N GLU A 272 -11.91 -0.38 18.26
CA GLU A 272 -11.18 0.39 19.28
C GLU A 272 -9.80 0.86 18.76
N VAL A 273 -9.16 0.07 17.87
CA VAL A 273 -7.86 0.40 17.29
C VAL A 273 -7.97 1.70 16.49
N HIS A 274 -8.98 1.81 15.62
CA HIS A 274 -9.25 3.02 14.85
C HIS A 274 -9.42 4.26 15.76
N GLY A 275 -10.24 4.15 16.81
CA GLY A 275 -10.47 5.23 17.76
C GLY A 275 -9.21 5.63 18.54
N ASN A 276 -8.44 4.65 19.00
CA ASN A 276 -7.19 4.86 19.74
C ASN A 276 -6.14 5.55 18.88
N GLN A 277 -6.01 5.17 17.61
CA GLN A 277 -5.07 5.80 16.67
C GLN A 277 -5.45 7.26 16.38
N ILE A 278 -6.73 7.56 16.13
CA ILE A 278 -7.18 8.95 15.92
C ILE A 278 -6.87 9.78 17.16
N ARG A 279 -7.20 9.29 18.36
CA ARG A 279 -6.92 10.01 19.62
C ARG A 279 -5.44 10.31 19.80
N LEU A 280 -4.58 9.32 19.56
CA LEU A 280 -3.13 9.47 19.68
C LEU A 280 -2.58 10.51 18.68
N VAL A 281 -2.98 10.42 17.41
CA VAL A 281 -2.55 11.34 16.35
C VAL A 281 -3.06 12.75 16.60
N SER A 282 -4.32 12.91 16.99
CA SER A 282 -4.88 14.22 17.31
C SER A 282 -4.14 14.87 18.46
N THR A 283 -3.91 14.13 19.55
CA THR A 283 -3.15 14.62 20.72
C THR A 283 -1.73 15.06 20.31
N PHE A 284 -1.06 14.27 19.46
CA PHE A 284 0.27 14.59 18.95
C PHE A 284 0.26 15.90 18.14
N ILE A 285 -0.60 16.02 17.13
CA ILE A 285 -0.61 17.20 16.24
C ILE A 285 -1.10 18.44 16.98
N GLU A 286 -2.13 18.33 17.81
CA GLU A 286 -2.61 19.43 18.65
C GLU A 286 -1.52 19.92 19.61
N GLY A 287 -0.77 19.01 20.22
CA GLY A 287 0.39 19.33 21.03
C GLY A 287 1.45 20.12 20.25
N VAL A 288 1.79 19.67 19.02
CA VAL A 288 2.73 20.38 18.15
C VAL A 288 2.22 21.78 17.82
N LEU A 289 0.95 21.90 17.43
CA LEU A 289 0.32 23.19 17.08
C LEU A 289 0.27 24.16 18.26
N LEU A 290 0.02 23.67 19.47
CA LEU A 290 0.02 24.47 20.69
C LEU A 290 1.42 24.99 21.01
N ASP A 291 2.43 24.12 20.95
CA ASP A 291 3.82 24.45 21.26
C ASP A 291 4.34 25.55 20.32
N ILE A 292 4.14 25.41 19.01
CA ILE A 292 4.61 26.42 18.03
C ILE A 292 3.88 27.75 18.16
N THR A 293 2.61 27.73 18.55
CA THR A 293 1.82 28.95 18.81
C THR A 293 2.32 29.64 20.09
N SER A 294 2.83 28.86 21.03
CA SER A 294 3.41 29.34 22.29
C SER A 294 4.88 29.75 22.18
N GLY A 295 5.47 29.69 20.98
CA GLY A 295 6.83 30.13 20.70
C GLY A 295 7.91 29.04 20.79
N THR A 296 7.54 27.79 21.06
CA THR A 296 8.48 26.65 21.04
C THR A 296 8.98 26.40 19.62
N ALA A 297 10.29 26.15 19.46
CA ALA A 297 10.86 25.78 18.19
C ALA A 297 10.25 24.46 17.67
N LEU A 298 9.94 24.41 16.36
CA LEU A 298 9.25 23.28 15.73
C LEU A 298 9.97 21.94 15.95
N LEU A 299 11.29 21.92 15.78
CA LEU A 299 12.12 20.72 16.02
C LEU A 299 11.99 20.19 17.44
N ASN A 300 12.07 21.08 18.43
CA ASN A 300 11.96 20.71 19.85
C ASN A 300 10.56 20.16 20.15
N SER A 301 9.52 20.81 19.60
CA SER A 301 8.14 20.34 19.76
C SER A 301 7.94 18.95 19.16
N ILE A 302 8.33 18.74 17.90
CA ILE A 302 8.22 17.42 17.25
C ILE A 302 8.95 16.36 18.07
N SER A 303 10.18 16.64 18.52
CA SER A 303 10.95 15.70 19.34
C SER A 303 10.22 15.31 20.63
N THR A 304 9.79 16.31 21.41
CA THR A 304 9.08 16.09 22.67
C THR A 304 7.77 15.34 22.47
N ARG A 305 6.95 15.77 21.50
CA ARG A 305 5.64 15.17 21.22
C ARG A 305 5.77 13.76 20.64
N SER A 306 6.74 13.51 19.77
CA SER A 306 7.02 12.16 19.26
C SER A 306 7.48 11.23 20.37
N LYS A 307 8.30 11.69 21.33
CA LYS A 307 8.67 10.88 22.51
C LYS A 307 7.45 10.53 23.38
N GLN A 308 6.54 11.48 23.59
CA GLN A 308 5.30 11.25 24.35
C GLN A 308 4.36 10.26 23.65
N ALA A 309 4.29 10.33 22.32
CA ALA A 309 3.42 9.48 21.51
C ALA A 309 4.02 8.11 21.14
N GLY A 310 5.30 7.87 21.45
CA GLY A 310 6.01 6.64 21.04
C GLY A 310 6.43 6.62 19.56
N PHE A 311 6.54 7.78 18.91
CA PHE A 311 6.93 7.94 17.51
C PHE A 311 8.43 8.25 17.30
N CYS A 312 9.27 8.00 18.30
CA CYS A 312 10.68 8.38 18.28
C CYS A 312 11.59 7.22 18.70
N SER A 313 12.68 7.01 17.96
CA SER A 313 13.89 6.38 18.47
C SER A 313 14.98 7.45 18.65
N PHE A 314 15.85 7.31 19.67
CA PHE A 314 16.83 8.36 20.02
C PHE A 314 17.82 8.67 18.87
N ALA A 315 18.17 7.66 18.05
CA ALA A 315 19.08 7.82 16.92
C ALA A 315 18.48 8.65 15.77
N ASP A 316 17.16 8.66 15.63
CA ASP A 316 16.48 9.36 14.51
C ASP A 316 16.48 10.89 14.72
N TYR A 317 16.56 11.36 15.97
CA TYR A 317 16.49 12.79 16.29
C TYR A 317 17.77 13.56 15.88
N ASP A 318 18.95 13.02 16.21
CA ASP A 318 20.22 13.68 15.90
C ASP A 318 20.45 13.81 14.39
N GLU A 319 20.09 12.78 13.63
CA GLU A 319 20.14 12.82 12.17
C GLU A 319 19.19 13.88 11.61
N PHE A 320 17.98 13.98 12.16
CA PHE A 320 16.98 14.95 11.72
C PHE A 320 17.44 16.39 11.93
N VAL A 321 17.97 16.71 13.13
CA VAL A 321 18.50 18.04 13.46
C VAL A 321 19.60 18.46 12.49
N LYS A 322 20.51 17.53 12.15
CA LYS A 322 21.60 17.81 11.20
C LYS A 322 21.07 18.18 9.82
N ILE A 323 20.13 17.40 9.28
CA ILE A 323 19.57 17.62 7.94
C ILE A 323 18.83 18.97 7.85
N ILE A 324 18.04 19.30 8.87
CA ILE A 324 17.33 20.58 8.90
C ILE A 324 18.31 21.75 9.07
N GLY A 325 19.35 21.58 9.90
CA GLY A 325 20.43 22.57 10.04
C GLY A 325 21.15 22.88 8.73
N ASP A 326 21.54 21.85 7.98
CA ASP A 326 22.24 21.99 6.69
C ASP A 326 21.36 22.70 5.63
N LYS A 327 20.04 22.46 5.65
CA LYS A 327 19.09 23.13 4.74
C LYS A 327 18.83 24.60 5.08
N HIS A 328 18.96 25.01 6.33
CA HIS A 328 18.85 26.42 6.72
C HIS A 328 20.11 27.24 6.41
N ILE A 329 21.26 26.60 6.18
CA ILE A 329 22.53 27.26 5.81
C ILE A 329 22.65 27.46 4.28
N SER A 330 21.86 26.71 3.50
CA SER A 330 21.96 26.65 2.03
C SER A 330 20.82 27.35 1.27
N GLY A 331 19.88 28.00 1.96
CA GLY A 331 18.82 28.84 1.38
C GLY A 331 19.04 30.32 1.66
#